data_AF-A0A3D5NZF3-F1
#
_entry.id   AF-A0A3D5NZF3-F1
#
_cell.length_a   1.000
_cell.length_b   1.000
_cell.length_c   1.000
_cell.angle_alpha   90.00
_cell.angle_beta   90.00
_cell.angle_gamma   90.00
#
_symmetry.space_group_name_H-M   'P 1'
#
loop_
_entity.id
_entity.type
_entity.pdbx_description
1 polymer ?
#
loop_
_entity_poly.entity_id
_entity_poly.type
_entity_poly.pdbx_seq_one_letter_code
_entity_poly.pdbx_strand_id
1 'polypeptide(L)'
;FIDGSYAANGDTSVVVTSSPIAAEPEILSATYDANINKVQFTFSDVVQFDQIAEDRSANFGPGNGLLQLPIGSNDPGEDRNGNGTLEYEANIQFLKIGFTGTNGTMTLENIGRVVQTTDYDTIDMYLTSNDAKRLEANVGVDGNLSLDVQPWAFVDQSYNPNAASTMSVTAIQDSVNFIPDSASYNLSKNELSIYFTHLQNAGRTVKIASPAPVYTKFQLSNGTTSHTLSGVEGNPSAISGSGNTGFKFKLQIVDQAGVESLINGDALTLSVDSYALYDNFGNGNASAENVVCKVVETTSANEQPPQLTAVSYDEDLNTLTYTWDLSLGVGYYQGSALEAMPTDWADMASQELLGLGAYDPVDDTTLTLGTGKVYYSGSKKNTYVRLDQVDRVRLTRYPNLSSLQMTVDGDVFNAFLFLNGNAPTTKDDNIVLGVIADTTSPTISTAKVNVFTHTLEFETNEPVVASTLDPADFDLGGVTLAGAITAVGGGAYDNQFSMAITDAAFDAFMALPDSILTAPDLTVGSGALTNMGSLASEAQILDAPVGREFYLLSREAFATAPAIHFGALKLIGDECDVYVSEDVWGTKITMDNVLQLAAAFQDSTPTDPTMGIKATIDDWYGGV
;
A
#
# COMPACT_ATOMS: atom_id res chain seq x y z
N PHE A 1 55.99 -20.37 28.58
CA PHE A 1 55.69 -21.69 29.16
C PHE A 1 56.03 -21.65 30.64
N ILE A 2 55.03 -21.83 31.50
CA ILE A 2 55.12 -21.72 32.97
C ILE A 2 55.11 -23.14 33.54
N ASP A 3 56.10 -23.47 34.37
CA ASP A 3 56.10 -24.64 35.26
C ASP A 3 55.39 -24.25 36.58
N GLY A 4 54.63 -25.17 37.15
CA GLY A 4 53.65 -25.00 38.23
C GLY A 4 54.22 -24.74 39.62
N SER A 5 55.27 -23.92 39.75
CA SER A 5 55.89 -23.58 41.04
C SER A 5 55.64 -22.15 41.54
N TYR A 6 54.94 -21.28 40.78
CA TYR A 6 54.69 -19.87 41.16
C TYR A 6 55.93 -19.11 41.68
N ALA A 7 57.14 -19.54 41.31
CA ALA A 7 58.33 -18.74 41.51
C ALA A 7 58.33 -17.64 40.46
N ALA A 8 58.46 -16.37 40.87
CA ALA A 8 58.71 -15.29 39.93
C ALA A 8 59.97 -15.62 39.13
N ASN A 9 59.82 -15.94 37.85
CA ASN A 9 60.95 -16.02 36.94
C ASN A 9 61.62 -14.64 36.99
N GLY A 10 62.86 -14.59 37.49
CA GLY A 10 63.61 -13.35 37.58
C GLY A 10 63.66 -12.66 36.22
N ASP A 11 63.56 -11.33 36.21
CA ASP A 11 63.45 -10.49 35.02
C ASP A 11 64.41 -10.92 33.90
N THR A 12 63.90 -11.76 33.00
CA THR A 12 64.54 -12.01 31.70
C THR A 12 64.21 -10.81 30.83
N SER A 13 65.14 -9.86 30.77
CA SER A 13 65.10 -8.80 29.77
C SER A 13 65.26 -9.43 28.39
N VAL A 14 64.17 -9.48 27.62
CA VAL A 14 64.20 -9.87 26.21
C VAL A 14 64.69 -8.66 25.43
N VAL A 15 65.90 -8.75 24.88
CA VAL A 15 66.41 -7.73 23.95
C VAL A 15 65.62 -7.86 22.66
N VAL A 16 64.64 -6.98 22.46
CA VAL A 16 63.95 -6.83 21.17
C VAL A 16 64.84 -5.97 20.28
N THR A 17 65.60 -6.62 19.40
CA THR A 17 66.25 -5.91 18.28
C THR A 17 65.23 -5.75 17.17
N SER A 18 64.70 -4.53 16.97
CA SER A 18 64.00 -4.17 15.75
C SER A 18 65.04 -4.08 14.62
N SER A 19 64.94 -4.94 13.61
CA SER A 19 65.65 -4.70 12.35
C SER A 19 65.10 -3.41 11.73
N PRO A 20 65.94 -2.53 11.18
CA PRO A 20 65.47 -1.44 10.34
C PRO A 20 64.63 -2.02 9.19
N ILE A 21 63.55 -1.33 8.79
CA ILE A 21 62.83 -1.62 7.54
C ILE A 21 63.88 -1.62 6.42
N ALA A 22 64.00 -2.75 5.71
CA ALA A 22 65.07 -2.94 4.73
C ALA A 22 64.82 -2.13 3.45
N ALA A 23 63.54 -1.94 3.08
CA ALA A 23 63.04 -1.01 2.07
C ALA A 23 61.50 -0.90 2.24
N GLU A 24 60.93 0.29 2.05
CA GLU A 24 59.47 0.48 1.97
C GLU A 24 59.05 0.39 0.49
N PRO A 25 57.96 -0.31 0.13
CA PRO A 25 57.48 -0.28 -1.24
C PRO A 25 57.00 1.15 -1.58
N GLU A 26 57.56 1.72 -2.65
CA GLU A 26 57.22 3.06 -3.14
C GLU A 26 56.22 2.97 -4.29
N ILE A 27 55.25 3.88 -4.34
CA ILE A 27 54.34 4.01 -5.50
C ILE A 27 55.05 4.80 -6.59
N LEU A 28 55.39 4.14 -7.69
CA LEU A 28 56.10 4.72 -8.83
C LEU A 28 55.17 5.46 -9.78
N SER A 29 53.95 4.95 -9.98
CA SER A 29 52.94 5.60 -10.81
C SER A 29 51.52 5.21 -10.40
N ALA A 30 50.57 6.09 -10.70
CA ALA A 30 49.16 5.84 -10.54
C ALA A 30 48.39 6.31 -11.78
N THR A 31 47.44 5.50 -12.24
CA THR A 31 46.55 5.82 -13.36
C THR A 31 45.10 5.58 -12.95
N TYR A 32 44.20 6.50 -13.26
CA TYR A 32 42.76 6.30 -13.12
C TYR A 32 42.12 6.24 -14.51
N ASP A 33 41.36 5.18 -14.79
CA ASP A 33 40.57 5.04 -16.02
C ASP A 33 39.08 5.18 -15.72
N ALA A 34 38.54 6.35 -16.07
CA ALA A 34 37.13 6.68 -15.89
C ALA A 34 36.21 5.88 -16.82
N ASN A 35 36.71 5.22 -17.88
CA ASN A 35 35.86 4.38 -18.73
C ASN A 35 35.33 3.14 -17.99
N ILE A 36 36.07 2.70 -16.97
CA ILE A 36 35.80 1.45 -16.25
C ILE A 36 35.95 1.59 -14.73
N ASN A 37 36.05 2.82 -14.21
CA ASN A 37 36.27 3.13 -12.79
C ASN A 37 37.47 2.40 -12.16
N LYS A 38 38.59 2.27 -12.89
CA LYS A 38 39.75 1.50 -12.42
C LYS A 38 40.92 2.41 -12.05
N VAL A 39 41.42 2.26 -10.83
CA VAL A 39 42.71 2.82 -10.41
C VAL A 39 43.78 1.73 -10.53
N GLN A 40 44.91 2.04 -11.16
CA GLN A 40 46.10 1.20 -11.22
C GLN A 40 47.23 1.87 -10.45
N PHE A 41 47.88 1.12 -9.56
CA PHE A 41 49.10 1.51 -8.85
C PHE A 41 50.26 0.64 -9.32
N THR A 42 51.40 1.24 -9.63
CA THR A 42 52.66 0.51 -9.90
C THR A 42 53.65 0.79 -8.78
N PHE A 43 54.27 -0.24 -8.23
CA PHE A 43 55.16 -0.16 -7.08
C PHE A 43 56.63 -0.44 -7.46
N SER A 44 57.56 -0.02 -6.60
CA SER A 44 59.00 -0.33 -6.73
C SER A 44 59.31 -1.80 -6.57
N ASP A 45 58.50 -2.48 -5.77
CA ASP A 45 58.65 -3.86 -5.34
C ASP A 45 57.30 -4.58 -5.40
N VAL A 46 57.34 -5.90 -5.35
CA VAL A 46 56.13 -6.72 -5.26
C VAL A 46 55.40 -6.39 -3.95
N VAL A 47 54.19 -5.83 -4.07
CA VAL A 47 53.30 -5.63 -2.94
C VAL A 47 52.43 -6.86 -2.75
N GLN A 48 52.10 -7.13 -1.49
CA GLN A 48 51.23 -8.25 -1.18
C GLN A 48 49.83 -7.99 -1.70
N PHE A 49 49.35 -8.97 -2.45
CA PHE A 49 47.97 -9.07 -2.85
C PHE A 49 47.35 -10.41 -2.42
N ASP A 50 48.17 -11.35 -1.96
CA ASP A 50 47.71 -12.66 -1.52
C ASP A 50 47.54 -12.79 0.00
N GLN A 51 46.59 -13.63 0.40
CA GLN A 51 46.64 -14.52 1.58
C GLN A 51 47.11 -13.84 2.90
N ILE A 52 46.34 -13.45 3.94
CA ILE A 52 45.17 -14.08 4.55
C ILE A 52 44.58 -13.15 5.65
N ALA A 53 43.26 -12.96 5.72
CA ALA A 53 42.62 -12.37 6.92
C ALA A 53 42.30 -13.36 8.03
N GLU A 54 42.60 -14.62 7.75
CA GLU A 54 42.31 -15.76 8.59
C GLU A 54 43.59 -16.47 9.05
N ASP A 55 44.61 -16.67 8.22
CA ASP A 55 45.90 -17.31 8.59
C ASP A 55 46.86 -16.32 9.23
N ARG A 56 46.66 -16.21 10.54
CA ARG A 56 47.31 -15.28 11.44
C ARG A 56 48.56 -15.96 11.97
N SER A 57 49.73 -15.40 11.69
CA SER A 57 50.90 -15.77 12.51
C SER A 57 50.82 -15.07 13.88
N ALA A 58 51.25 -15.77 14.93
CA ALA A 58 51.30 -15.23 16.29
C ALA A 58 52.21 -13.99 16.45
N ASN A 59 52.99 -13.63 15.42
CA ASN A 59 54.04 -12.60 15.47
C ASN A 59 54.01 -11.62 14.27
N PHE A 60 52.89 -11.47 13.55
CA PHE A 60 52.79 -10.59 12.38
C PHE A 60 53.76 -10.93 11.21
N GLY A 61 54.32 -12.14 11.19
CA GLY A 61 54.99 -12.71 10.02
C GLY A 61 54.02 -13.40 9.05
N PRO A 62 54.51 -13.91 7.92
CA PRO A 62 53.69 -14.63 6.94
C PRO A 62 53.01 -15.83 7.61
N GLY A 63 51.72 -16.00 7.33
CA GLY A 63 50.94 -17.18 7.73
C GLY A 63 51.56 -18.49 7.24
N ASN A 64 51.12 -19.62 7.77
CA ASN A 64 51.69 -20.94 7.45
C ASN A 64 50.96 -21.68 6.32
N GLY A 65 49.92 -21.06 5.74
CA GLY A 65 49.10 -21.61 4.67
C GLY A 65 48.15 -22.73 5.11
N LEU A 66 47.91 -22.90 6.41
CA LEU A 66 47.08 -23.96 6.98
C LEU A 66 46.05 -23.36 7.95
N LEU A 67 44.77 -23.71 7.78
CA LEU A 67 43.70 -23.22 8.65
C LEU A 67 43.88 -23.75 10.08
N GLN A 68 44.26 -22.87 11.01
CA GLN A 68 44.35 -23.25 12.41
C GLN A 68 42.97 -23.35 13.06
N LEU A 69 42.71 -24.50 13.65
CA LEU A 69 41.51 -24.75 14.43
C LEU A 69 41.52 -23.94 15.74
N PRO A 70 40.34 -23.58 16.28
CA PRO A 70 40.23 -22.91 17.57
C PRO A 70 40.95 -23.68 18.69
N ILE A 71 41.78 -22.99 19.47
CA ILE A 71 42.45 -23.54 20.65
C ILE A 71 41.74 -23.02 21.90
N GLY A 72 40.63 -23.68 22.27
CA GLY A 72 39.91 -23.43 23.54
C GLY A 72 39.68 -21.95 23.85
N SER A 73 39.85 -21.55 25.11
CA SER A 73 39.70 -20.15 25.56
C SER A 73 40.84 -19.22 25.16
N ASN A 74 41.84 -19.69 24.41
CA ASN A 74 43.09 -18.97 24.17
C ASN A 74 43.24 -18.44 22.74
N ASP A 75 42.62 -19.09 21.75
CA ASP A 75 42.62 -18.61 20.37
C ASP A 75 41.31 -19.01 19.68
N PRO A 76 40.52 -18.06 19.16
CA PRO A 76 39.30 -18.37 18.42
C PRO A 76 39.54 -19.14 17.11
N GLY A 77 40.79 -19.40 16.71
CA GLY A 77 41.11 -20.07 15.45
C GLY A 77 41.03 -19.12 14.27
N GLU A 78 41.42 -19.61 13.11
CA GLU A 78 41.59 -18.80 11.91
C GLU A 78 40.30 -18.71 11.07
N ASP A 79 39.42 -19.72 11.19
CA ASP A 79 38.13 -19.82 10.53
C ASP A 79 37.06 -18.93 11.19
N ARG A 80 36.97 -17.66 10.77
CA ARG A 80 36.08 -16.67 11.43
C ARG A 80 34.63 -16.81 11.01
N ASN A 81 34.37 -17.38 9.84
CA ASN A 81 33.02 -17.53 9.32
C ASN A 81 32.50 -18.98 9.33
N GLY A 82 33.33 -19.94 9.73
CA GLY A 82 32.96 -21.32 9.99
C GLY A 82 32.83 -22.18 8.73
N ASN A 83 33.46 -21.79 7.61
CA ASN A 83 33.35 -22.54 6.36
C ASN A 83 34.43 -23.62 6.17
N GLY A 84 35.35 -23.75 7.13
CA GLY A 84 36.42 -24.76 7.13
C GLY A 84 37.46 -24.56 6.02
N THR A 85 37.52 -23.37 5.44
CA THR A 85 38.47 -22.97 4.40
C THR A 85 39.15 -21.67 4.82
N LEU A 86 40.37 -21.47 4.35
CA LEU A 86 41.19 -20.31 4.64
C LEU A 86 40.88 -19.22 3.61
N GLU A 87 40.34 -18.09 4.06
CA GLU A 87 39.77 -17.08 3.17
C GLU A 87 40.73 -15.97 2.76
N TYR A 88 40.58 -15.51 1.51
CA TYR A 88 41.40 -14.46 0.89
C TYR A 88 40.75 -13.08 1.14
N GLU A 89 41.36 -12.24 1.98
CA GLU A 89 41.06 -10.79 1.99
C GLU A 89 42.22 -10.02 1.35
N ALA A 90 41.92 -8.94 0.65
CA ALA A 90 42.94 -8.04 0.11
C ALA A 90 43.61 -7.28 1.27
N ASN A 91 44.94 -7.38 1.39
CA ASN A 91 45.75 -6.63 2.37
C ASN A 91 45.94 -5.16 1.96
N ILE A 92 44.83 -4.48 1.68
CA ILE A 92 44.76 -3.10 1.20
C ILE A 92 43.86 -2.31 2.14
N GLN A 93 44.43 -1.30 2.81
CA GLN A 93 43.68 -0.42 3.69
C GLN A 93 43.12 0.76 2.90
N PHE A 94 41.97 0.59 2.25
CA PHE A 94 41.37 1.61 1.38
C PHE A 94 41.11 2.96 2.07
N LEU A 95 40.79 2.97 3.37
CA LEU A 95 40.61 4.20 4.16
C LEU A 95 41.90 5.05 4.28
N LYS A 96 43.05 4.52 3.83
CA LYS A 96 44.33 5.21 3.78
C LYS A 96 44.70 5.69 2.38
N ILE A 97 43.81 5.50 1.41
CA ILE A 97 43.97 5.91 0.03
C ILE A 97 43.00 7.06 -0.23
N GLY A 98 43.55 8.23 -0.52
CA GLY A 98 42.81 9.43 -0.84
C GLY A 98 43.17 10.03 -2.18
N PHE A 99 42.27 10.87 -2.69
CA PHE A 99 42.46 11.63 -3.91
C PHE A 99 42.22 13.10 -3.64
N THR A 100 43.06 13.94 -4.23
CA THR A 100 42.92 15.39 -4.26
C THR A 100 42.83 15.81 -5.71
N GLY A 101 41.81 16.58 -6.05
CA GLY A 101 41.59 17.07 -7.41
C GLY A 101 41.28 18.56 -7.40
N THR A 102 40.83 19.05 -8.54
CA THR A 102 40.57 20.49 -8.75
C THR A 102 39.45 21.03 -7.87
N ASN A 103 38.48 20.19 -7.49
CA ASN A 103 37.25 20.60 -6.80
C ASN A 103 37.21 20.19 -5.32
N GLY A 104 38.11 19.31 -4.87
CA GLY A 104 38.10 18.84 -3.48
C GLY A 104 39.04 17.68 -3.21
N THR A 105 38.77 17.00 -2.10
CA THR A 105 39.50 15.81 -1.65
C THR A 105 38.53 14.71 -1.25
N MET A 106 38.96 13.46 -1.33
CA MET A 106 38.22 12.31 -0.81
C MET A 106 39.15 11.26 -0.26
N THR A 107 38.60 10.38 0.57
CA THR A 107 39.19 9.10 0.96
C THR A 107 38.26 8.00 0.45
N LEU A 108 38.83 6.91 -0.07
CA LEU A 108 38.04 5.75 -0.48
C LEU A 108 37.26 5.21 0.72
N GLU A 109 35.98 4.92 0.52
CA GLU A 109 35.13 4.33 1.56
C GLU A 109 35.01 2.82 1.42
N ASN A 110 35.29 2.27 0.24
CA ASN A 110 35.33 0.85 -0.01
C ASN A 110 36.13 0.51 -1.28
N ILE A 111 36.33 -0.79 -1.53
CA ILE A 111 36.88 -1.32 -2.78
C ILE A 111 35.76 -2.09 -3.50
N GLY A 112 35.54 -1.78 -4.79
CA GLY A 112 34.59 -2.54 -5.61
C GLY A 112 35.11 -3.94 -5.93
N ARG A 113 36.33 -4.00 -6.48
CA ARG A 113 37.04 -5.25 -6.76
C ARG A 113 38.53 -4.96 -6.97
N VAL A 114 39.40 -5.89 -6.60
CA VAL A 114 40.80 -5.87 -7.05
C VAL A 114 41.04 -7.03 -8.02
N VAL A 115 41.83 -6.79 -9.07
CA VAL A 115 42.01 -7.71 -10.20
C VAL A 115 42.99 -8.83 -9.91
N GLN A 116 44.04 -8.50 -9.18
CA GLN A 116 45.08 -9.46 -8.83
C GLN A 116 44.46 -10.61 -8.03
N THR A 117 45.16 -11.73 -7.96
CA THR A 117 44.81 -12.90 -7.12
C THR A 117 46.04 -13.48 -6.41
N THR A 118 47.21 -12.89 -6.66
CA THR A 118 48.48 -13.19 -6.02
C THR A 118 49.28 -11.88 -5.93
N ASP A 119 50.27 -11.84 -5.05
CA ASP A 119 51.25 -10.75 -4.96
C ASP A 119 51.74 -10.27 -6.33
N TYR A 120 51.82 -8.95 -6.48
CA TYR A 120 52.17 -8.34 -7.75
C TYR A 120 52.74 -6.94 -7.51
N ASP A 121 53.58 -6.45 -8.42
CA ASP A 121 54.12 -5.09 -8.38
C ASP A 121 53.14 -4.04 -8.94
N THR A 122 51.99 -4.47 -9.42
CA THR A 122 50.93 -3.64 -9.99
C THR A 122 49.57 -4.04 -9.41
N ILE A 123 48.84 -3.09 -8.82
CA ILE A 123 47.52 -3.32 -8.23
C ILE A 123 46.46 -2.57 -9.04
N ASP A 124 45.51 -3.32 -9.59
CA ASP A 124 44.39 -2.84 -10.37
C ASP A 124 43.10 -2.94 -9.53
N MET A 125 42.57 -1.79 -9.13
CA MET A 125 41.41 -1.66 -8.26
C MET A 125 40.24 -1.00 -9.00
N TYR A 126 39.12 -1.70 -9.10
CA TYR A 126 37.83 -1.12 -9.48
C TYR A 126 37.20 -0.42 -8.28
N LEU A 127 36.90 0.86 -8.43
CA LEU A 127 36.19 1.63 -7.43
C LEU A 127 34.71 1.20 -7.38
N THR A 128 34.08 1.42 -6.23
CA THR A 128 32.61 1.33 -6.15
C THR A 128 32.00 2.46 -6.97
N SER A 129 30.76 2.29 -7.47
CA SER A 129 30.05 3.37 -8.16
C SER A 129 29.88 4.63 -7.32
N ASN A 130 29.88 4.51 -5.98
CA ASN A 130 29.83 5.67 -5.08
C ASN A 130 31.17 6.40 -5.02
N ASP A 131 32.28 5.67 -4.85
CA ASP A 131 33.62 6.29 -4.81
C ASP A 131 34.02 6.86 -6.17
N ALA A 132 33.71 6.16 -7.27
CA ALA A 132 33.90 6.70 -8.62
C ALA A 132 33.11 7.99 -8.84
N LYS A 133 31.81 8.01 -8.48
CA LYS A 133 30.99 9.23 -8.51
C LYS A 133 31.60 10.36 -7.68
N ARG A 134 32.07 10.08 -6.47
CA ARG A 134 32.69 11.10 -5.59
C ARG A 134 33.97 11.64 -6.23
N LEU A 135 34.80 10.76 -6.80
CA LEU A 135 36.04 11.12 -7.48
C LEU A 135 35.79 12.01 -8.68
N GLU A 136 34.85 11.62 -9.54
CA GLU A 136 34.59 12.32 -10.79
C GLU A 136 33.77 13.59 -10.60
N ALA A 137 32.67 13.53 -9.84
CA ALA A 137 31.76 14.67 -9.69
C ALA A 137 32.23 15.69 -8.62
N ASN A 138 32.81 15.23 -7.51
CA ASN A 138 33.09 16.11 -6.36
C ASN A 138 34.57 16.49 -6.25
N VAL A 139 35.49 15.58 -6.58
CA VAL A 139 36.94 15.82 -6.50
C VAL A 139 37.47 16.39 -7.81
N GLY A 140 36.99 15.88 -8.94
CA GLY A 140 37.36 16.29 -10.28
C GLY A 140 38.65 15.63 -10.76
N VAL A 141 38.58 14.98 -11.92
CA VAL A 141 39.68 14.23 -12.54
C VAL A 141 40.46 15.04 -13.59
N ASP A 142 40.02 16.28 -13.86
CA ASP A 142 40.61 17.12 -14.90
C ASP A 142 41.90 17.82 -14.44
N GLY A 143 43.03 17.31 -14.93
CA GLY A 143 44.30 18.03 -15.03
C GLY A 143 45.15 18.15 -13.76
N ASN A 144 44.60 17.91 -12.57
CA ASN A 144 45.31 18.03 -11.29
C ASN A 144 45.00 16.91 -10.30
N LEU A 145 44.62 15.73 -10.78
CA LEU A 145 44.35 14.61 -9.89
C LEU A 145 45.67 14.16 -9.23
N SER A 146 45.68 14.14 -7.91
CA SER A 146 46.78 13.69 -7.08
C SER A 146 46.27 12.62 -6.13
N LEU A 147 47.09 11.61 -5.93
CA LEU A 147 46.91 10.58 -4.92
C LEU A 147 47.52 11.08 -3.60
N ASP A 148 46.90 10.73 -2.48
CA ASP A 148 47.44 10.86 -1.14
C ASP A 148 47.30 9.50 -0.44
N VAL A 149 48.41 8.79 -0.28
CA VAL A 149 48.44 7.46 0.34
C VAL A 149 49.18 7.55 1.66
N GLN A 150 48.51 7.14 2.74
CA GLN A 150 49.13 7.06 4.05
C GLN A 150 49.93 5.75 4.23
N PRO A 151 50.87 5.70 5.18
CA PRO A 151 51.58 4.45 5.48
C PRO A 151 50.63 3.34 5.90
N TRP A 152 50.95 2.11 5.49
CA TRP A 152 50.13 0.90 5.66
C TRP A 152 48.86 0.85 4.79
N ALA A 153 48.74 1.67 3.76
CA ALA A 153 47.75 1.43 2.72
C ALA A 153 48.03 0.12 1.96
N PHE A 154 49.31 -0.16 1.76
CA PHE A 154 49.87 -1.36 1.14
C PHE A 154 51.07 -1.86 1.96
N VAL A 155 51.43 -3.13 1.78
CA VAL A 155 52.64 -3.73 2.35
C VAL A 155 53.35 -4.60 1.31
N ASP A 156 54.66 -4.78 1.47
CA ASP A 156 55.45 -5.71 0.64
C ASP A 156 55.38 -7.15 1.17
N GLN A 157 56.08 -8.07 0.49
CA GLN A 157 56.16 -9.49 0.89
C GLN A 157 56.80 -9.74 2.26
N SER A 158 57.49 -8.74 2.82
CA SER A 158 58.12 -8.78 4.14
C SER A 158 57.32 -8.02 5.19
N TYR A 159 56.09 -7.60 4.89
CA TYR A 159 55.22 -6.78 5.75
C TYR A 159 55.79 -5.40 6.08
N ASN A 160 56.67 -4.87 5.24
CA ASN A 160 57.09 -3.48 5.34
C ASN A 160 55.97 -2.58 4.79
N PRO A 161 55.53 -1.54 5.54
CA PRO A 161 54.50 -0.64 5.06
C PRO A 161 55.02 0.22 3.92
N ASN A 162 54.11 0.59 2.99
CA ASN A 162 54.41 1.65 2.03
C ASN A 162 54.74 2.97 2.73
N ALA A 163 55.61 3.76 2.11
CA ALA A 163 55.86 5.14 2.51
C ALA A 163 54.61 6.02 2.27
N ALA A 164 54.46 7.08 3.06
CA ALA A 164 53.47 8.12 2.75
C ALA A 164 53.80 8.73 1.38
N SER A 165 52.83 8.75 0.47
CA SER A 165 53.05 9.11 -0.93
C SER A 165 52.03 10.12 -1.40
N THR A 166 52.51 11.25 -1.94
CA THR A 166 51.69 12.21 -2.66
C THR A 166 52.22 12.32 -4.09
N MET A 167 51.39 12.00 -5.08
CA MET A 167 51.83 11.97 -6.48
C MET A 167 50.71 12.28 -7.45
N SER A 168 51.06 12.82 -8.63
CA SER A 168 50.10 13.00 -9.71
C SER A 168 49.57 11.66 -10.22
N VAL A 169 48.26 11.60 -10.45
CA VAL A 169 47.56 10.48 -11.07
C VAL A 169 47.29 10.82 -12.52
N THR A 170 47.66 9.92 -13.43
CA THR A 170 47.29 10.06 -14.84
C THR A 170 45.82 9.66 -15.00
N ALA A 171 44.94 10.61 -15.32
CA ALA A 171 43.52 10.33 -15.57
C ALA A 171 43.26 10.09 -17.06
N ILE A 172 42.68 8.93 -17.39
CA ILE A 172 42.08 8.64 -18.68
C ILE A 172 40.61 9.01 -18.58
N GLN A 173 40.20 10.02 -19.36
CA GLN A 173 38.85 10.53 -19.38
C GLN A 173 37.86 9.49 -19.93
N ASP A 174 36.61 9.53 -19.46
CA ASP A 174 35.57 8.70 -20.03
C ASP A 174 35.35 9.12 -21.50
N SER A 175 35.51 8.16 -22.40
CA SER A 175 35.35 8.36 -23.84
C SER A 175 33.89 8.29 -24.28
N VAL A 176 32.97 7.85 -23.41
CA VAL A 176 31.56 7.63 -23.70
C VAL A 176 30.72 8.60 -22.88
N ASN A 177 30.02 9.50 -23.57
CA ASN A 177 29.06 10.38 -22.90
C ASN A 177 27.75 9.63 -22.65
N PHE A 178 27.57 9.04 -21.47
CA PHE A 178 26.35 8.31 -21.10
C PHE A 178 25.18 9.28 -20.86
N ILE A 179 24.49 9.65 -21.94
CA ILE A 179 23.38 10.62 -21.93
C ILE A 179 22.19 10.07 -22.75
N PRO A 180 20.94 10.17 -22.28
CA PRO A 180 19.81 9.71 -23.08
C PRO A 180 19.71 10.51 -24.39
N ASP A 181 19.49 9.81 -25.50
CA ASP A 181 19.34 10.44 -26.83
C ASP A 181 17.89 10.56 -27.28
N SER A 182 17.02 9.67 -26.79
CA SER A 182 15.60 9.66 -27.12
C SER A 182 14.80 8.92 -26.06
N ALA A 183 13.50 9.22 -26.00
CA ALA A 183 12.55 8.52 -25.16
C ALA A 183 11.23 8.27 -25.91
N SER A 184 10.44 7.33 -25.42
CA SER A 184 9.05 7.17 -25.84
C SER A 184 8.16 6.82 -24.66
N TYR A 185 6.97 7.40 -24.64
CA TYR A 185 5.92 7.06 -23.67
C TYR A 185 4.79 6.34 -24.41
N ASN A 186 4.51 5.11 -24.01
CA ASN A 186 3.44 4.32 -24.59
C ASN A 186 2.15 4.49 -23.77
N LEU A 187 1.20 5.27 -24.29
CA LEU A 187 -0.07 5.58 -23.62
C LEU A 187 -0.89 4.32 -23.32
N SER A 188 -0.92 3.39 -24.28
CA SER A 188 -1.61 2.10 -24.11
C SER A 188 -1.00 1.28 -22.96
N LYS A 189 0.33 1.30 -22.80
CA LYS A 189 1.01 0.43 -21.83
C LYS A 189 1.35 1.11 -20.51
N ASN A 190 1.13 2.42 -20.40
CA ASN A 190 1.68 3.27 -19.36
C ASN A 190 3.19 3.00 -19.18
N GLU A 191 3.93 2.88 -20.29
CA GLU A 191 5.33 2.45 -20.28
C GLU A 191 6.23 3.55 -20.83
N LEU A 192 7.16 4.04 -20.01
CA LEU A 192 8.21 4.95 -20.43
C LEU A 192 9.45 4.13 -20.83
N SER A 193 9.95 4.39 -22.03
CA SER A 193 11.18 3.81 -22.59
C SER A 193 12.22 4.91 -22.83
N ILE A 194 13.46 4.67 -22.43
CA ILE A 194 14.57 5.63 -22.55
C ILE A 194 15.74 4.95 -23.24
N TYR A 195 16.32 5.62 -24.23
CA TYR A 195 17.33 5.06 -25.13
C TYR A 195 18.66 5.80 -25.06
N PHE A 196 19.74 5.02 -25.17
CA PHE A 196 21.14 5.41 -25.14
C PHE A 196 21.89 4.70 -26.27
N THR A 197 21.41 4.87 -27.50
CA THR A 197 21.87 4.18 -28.71
C THR A 197 23.39 4.21 -28.91
N HIS A 198 24.03 5.32 -28.51
CA HIS A 198 25.49 5.50 -28.61
C HIS A 198 26.30 4.53 -27.73
N LEU A 199 25.74 3.98 -26.65
CA LEU A 199 26.41 2.99 -25.80
C LEU A 199 26.74 1.69 -26.55
N GLN A 200 25.99 1.37 -27.60
CA GLN A 200 26.16 0.15 -28.37
C GLN A 200 27.54 0.08 -29.02
N ASN A 201 27.99 1.20 -29.60
CA ASN A 201 29.28 1.29 -30.25
C ASN A 201 30.45 1.16 -29.26
N ALA A 202 30.20 1.43 -27.98
CA ALA A 202 31.16 1.34 -26.90
C ALA A 202 31.12 0.00 -26.14
N GLY A 203 30.24 -0.93 -26.50
CA GLY A 203 30.06 -2.19 -25.76
C GLY A 203 29.52 -1.99 -24.33
N ARG A 204 28.79 -0.89 -24.10
CA ARG A 204 28.20 -0.55 -22.79
C ARG A 204 26.69 -0.86 -22.78
N THR A 205 26.18 -1.19 -21.60
CA THR A 205 24.77 -1.55 -21.39
C THR A 205 24.22 -0.83 -20.17
N VAL A 206 22.92 -0.51 -20.15
CA VAL A 206 22.27 0.11 -18.98
C VAL A 206 22.06 -0.91 -17.87
N LYS A 207 22.40 -0.54 -16.63
CA LYS A 207 22.20 -1.35 -15.42
C LYS A 207 20.94 -0.89 -14.67
N ILE A 208 20.05 -1.84 -14.36
CA ILE A 208 18.71 -1.54 -13.81
C ILE A 208 18.46 -2.12 -12.40
N ALA A 209 19.45 -2.78 -11.80
CA ALA A 209 19.27 -3.49 -10.52
C ALA A 209 20.24 -3.09 -9.40
N SER A 210 21.47 -2.69 -9.72
CA SER A 210 22.48 -2.41 -8.68
C SER A 210 23.60 -1.50 -9.21
N PRO A 211 23.51 -0.17 -9.08
CA PRO A 211 22.45 0.56 -8.39
C PRO A 211 21.11 0.48 -9.15
N ALA A 212 20.00 0.57 -8.40
CA ALA A 212 18.68 0.76 -9.00
C ALA A 212 18.54 2.20 -9.53
N PRO A 213 17.72 2.43 -10.57
CA PRO A 213 17.44 3.79 -11.05
C PRO A 213 16.84 4.68 -9.96
N VAL A 214 17.18 5.97 -9.97
CA VAL A 214 16.60 6.98 -9.06
C VAL A 214 15.47 7.72 -9.78
N TYR A 215 14.23 7.23 -9.65
CA TYR A 215 13.09 7.72 -10.45
C TYR A 215 12.76 9.21 -10.22
N THR A 216 13.04 9.75 -9.04
CA THR A 216 12.86 11.18 -8.72
C THR A 216 13.78 12.13 -9.47
N LYS A 217 14.73 11.60 -10.26
CA LYS A 217 15.60 12.36 -11.16
C LYS A 217 15.12 12.42 -12.60
N PHE A 218 13.95 11.84 -12.89
CA PHE A 218 13.33 11.88 -14.20
C PHE A 218 12.14 12.85 -14.15
N GLN A 219 12.06 13.73 -15.14
CA GLN A 219 10.98 14.70 -15.25
C GLN A 219 10.50 14.75 -16.70
N LEU A 220 9.19 14.74 -16.90
CA LEU A 220 8.58 15.01 -18.20
C LEU A 220 8.01 16.43 -18.22
N SER A 221 8.03 17.05 -19.39
CA SER A 221 7.59 18.43 -19.58
C SER A 221 6.97 18.64 -20.96
N ASN A 222 6.00 19.54 -21.05
CA ASN A 222 5.49 20.08 -22.33
C ASN A 222 6.06 21.48 -22.65
N GLY A 223 7.07 21.93 -21.88
CA GLY A 223 7.68 23.25 -21.98
C GLY A 223 7.01 24.33 -21.13
N THR A 224 5.79 24.11 -20.64
CA THR A 224 5.07 25.05 -19.75
C THR A 224 4.95 24.50 -18.33
N THR A 225 4.54 23.24 -18.22
CA THR A 225 4.40 22.50 -16.97
C THR A 225 5.26 21.24 -17.02
N SER A 226 5.63 20.73 -15.86
CA SER A 226 6.44 19.53 -15.73
C SER A 226 5.93 18.63 -14.61
N HIS A 227 6.22 17.34 -14.74
CA HIS A 227 5.89 16.31 -13.76
C HIS A 227 7.15 15.49 -13.45
N THR A 228 7.56 15.49 -12.19
CA THR A 228 8.69 14.68 -11.70
C THR A 228 8.18 13.31 -11.28
N LEU A 229 8.80 12.25 -11.78
CA LEU A 229 8.39 10.89 -11.46
C LEU A 229 8.70 10.56 -9.99
N SER A 230 7.86 9.75 -9.37
CA SER A 230 7.99 9.36 -7.96
C SER A 230 8.47 7.92 -7.79
N GLY A 231 8.21 7.06 -8.78
CA GLY A 231 8.58 5.65 -8.73
C GLY A 231 8.21 4.90 -9.99
N VAL A 232 8.06 3.58 -9.84
CA VAL A 232 7.63 2.66 -10.90
C VAL A 232 6.65 1.65 -10.37
N GLU A 233 5.85 1.12 -11.28
CA GLU A 233 5.04 -0.06 -11.04
C GLU A 233 5.74 -1.31 -11.59
N GLY A 234 5.87 -2.33 -10.74
CA GLY A 234 6.54 -3.58 -11.11
C GLY A 234 8.03 -3.43 -11.33
N ASN A 235 8.63 -4.35 -12.10
CA ASN A 235 10.08 -4.37 -12.33
C ASN A 235 10.43 -3.64 -13.63
N PRO A 236 11.44 -2.74 -13.62
CA PRO A 236 12.00 -2.20 -14.86
C PRO A 236 12.62 -3.33 -15.68
N SER A 237 12.71 -3.13 -16.99
CA SER A 237 13.30 -4.10 -17.91
C SER A 237 14.21 -3.42 -18.93
N ALA A 238 15.27 -4.11 -19.33
CA ALA A 238 16.10 -3.66 -20.44
C ALA A 238 15.33 -3.83 -21.77
N ILE A 239 15.55 -2.92 -22.70
CA ILE A 239 14.99 -3.01 -24.04
C ILE A 239 15.84 -4.00 -24.85
N SER A 240 15.22 -5.09 -25.30
CA SER A 240 15.90 -6.17 -26.03
C SER A 240 16.46 -5.70 -27.37
N GLY A 241 17.74 -5.99 -27.60
CA GLY A 241 18.54 -5.61 -28.77
C GLY A 241 20.02 -5.89 -28.48
N SER A 242 20.91 -5.79 -29.47
CA SER A 242 22.35 -6.13 -29.36
C SER A 242 23.16 -5.17 -28.46
N GLY A 243 22.77 -5.07 -27.18
CA GLY A 243 23.47 -4.31 -26.14
C GLY A 243 22.64 -3.78 -24.97
N ASN A 244 21.32 -4.04 -24.85
CA ASN A 244 20.51 -3.48 -23.74
C ASN A 244 20.76 -1.97 -23.50
N THR A 245 20.82 -1.19 -24.58
CA THR A 245 21.16 0.23 -24.57
C THR A 245 19.97 1.14 -24.32
N GLY A 246 18.93 0.58 -23.72
CA GLY A 246 17.75 1.29 -23.28
C GLY A 246 17.06 0.48 -22.21
N PHE A 247 16.21 1.14 -21.44
CA PHE A 247 15.40 0.50 -20.43
C PHE A 247 14.00 1.09 -20.44
N LYS A 248 13.06 0.32 -19.92
CA LYS A 248 11.66 0.67 -19.88
C LYS A 248 11.03 0.24 -18.57
N PHE A 249 10.03 0.99 -18.14
CA PHE A 249 9.30 0.73 -16.90
C PHE A 249 7.90 1.31 -16.99
N LYS A 250 7.01 0.76 -16.16
CA LYS A 250 5.64 1.25 -16.05
C LYS A 250 5.57 2.36 -15.01
N LEU A 251 4.84 3.43 -15.29
CA LEU A 251 4.63 4.49 -14.29
C LEU A 251 3.63 4.02 -13.23
N GLN A 252 3.74 4.57 -12.02
CA GLN A 252 2.66 4.44 -11.03
C GLN A 252 1.43 5.25 -11.49
N ILE A 253 0.24 4.92 -11.00
CA ILE A 253 -1.00 5.61 -11.41
C ILE A 253 -0.90 7.13 -11.23
N VAL A 254 -0.31 7.59 -10.11
CA VAL A 254 -0.11 9.01 -9.83
C VAL A 254 0.81 9.70 -10.84
N ASP A 255 1.83 8.99 -11.32
CA ASP A 255 2.77 9.50 -12.32
C ASP A 255 2.18 9.41 -13.73
N GLN A 256 1.37 8.40 -14.01
CA GLN A 256 0.65 8.25 -15.28
C GLN A 256 -0.30 9.42 -15.53
N ALA A 257 -1.22 9.71 -14.59
CA ALA A 257 -2.15 10.83 -14.72
C ALA A 257 -1.41 12.18 -14.85
N GLY A 258 -0.35 12.36 -14.06
CA GLY A 258 0.51 13.55 -14.14
C GLY A 258 1.18 13.72 -15.50
N VAL A 259 1.78 12.66 -16.05
CA VAL A 259 2.43 12.68 -17.36
C VAL A 259 1.41 12.88 -18.48
N GLU A 260 0.26 12.20 -18.43
CA GLU A 260 -0.75 12.29 -19.48
C GLU A 260 -1.43 13.66 -19.54
N SER A 261 -1.56 14.34 -18.41
CA SER A 261 -2.00 15.75 -18.37
C SER A 261 -1.09 16.71 -19.16
N LEU A 262 0.16 16.32 -19.44
CA LEU A 262 1.09 17.09 -20.26
C LEU A 262 0.86 16.88 -21.77
N ILE A 263 0.15 15.81 -22.16
CA ILE A 263 -0.06 15.38 -23.55
C ILE A 263 -1.30 16.08 -24.13
N ASN A 264 -1.21 17.39 -24.34
CA ASN A 264 -2.30 18.20 -24.94
C ASN A 264 -1.99 18.66 -26.38
N GLY A 265 -1.29 17.83 -27.15
CA GLY A 265 -0.83 18.15 -28.52
C GLY A 265 0.52 18.87 -28.59
N ASP A 266 1.11 19.18 -27.44
CA ASP A 266 2.46 19.75 -27.32
C ASP A 266 3.56 18.68 -27.41
N ALA A 267 4.79 19.11 -27.67
CA ALA A 267 5.95 18.22 -27.68
C ALA A 267 6.32 17.82 -26.26
N LEU A 268 6.20 16.52 -25.94
CA LEU A 268 6.65 15.96 -24.68
C LEU A 268 8.17 15.78 -24.69
N THR A 269 8.84 16.28 -23.65
CA THR A 269 10.27 16.10 -23.46
C THR A 269 10.59 15.46 -22.11
N LEU A 270 11.75 14.81 -22.05
CA LEU A 270 12.31 14.18 -20.86
C LEU A 270 13.56 14.95 -20.43
N SER A 271 13.67 15.18 -19.13
CA SER A 271 14.90 15.59 -18.45
C SER A 271 15.32 14.49 -17.48
N VAL A 272 16.63 14.24 -17.41
CA VAL A 272 17.23 13.24 -16.54
C VAL A 272 18.42 13.87 -15.84
N ASP A 273 18.42 13.92 -14.52
CA ASP A 273 19.57 14.42 -13.76
C ASP A 273 20.73 13.42 -13.78
N SER A 274 21.94 13.93 -13.59
CA SER A 274 23.15 13.11 -13.47
C SER A 274 23.03 12.04 -12.38
N TYR A 275 23.63 10.88 -12.63
CA TYR A 275 23.60 9.72 -11.71
C TYR A 275 22.17 9.31 -11.31
N ALA A 276 21.25 9.32 -12.27
CA ALA A 276 19.95 8.65 -12.18
C ALA A 276 20.04 7.17 -12.56
N LEU A 277 21.01 6.83 -13.43
CA LEU A 277 21.26 5.51 -13.99
C LEU A 277 22.76 5.23 -14.03
N TYR A 278 23.10 3.94 -14.14
CA TYR A 278 24.46 3.45 -14.24
C TYR A 278 24.62 2.50 -15.42
N ASP A 279 25.80 2.46 -16.03
CA ASP A 279 26.15 1.46 -17.04
C ASP A 279 26.72 0.18 -16.39
N ASN A 280 27.13 -0.80 -17.22
CA ASN A 280 27.74 -2.05 -16.78
C ASN A 280 29.13 -1.89 -16.14
N PHE A 281 29.80 -0.75 -16.35
CA PHE A 281 31.07 -0.41 -15.71
C PHE A 281 30.89 0.42 -14.45
N GLY A 282 29.66 0.84 -14.15
CA GLY A 282 29.32 1.60 -12.95
C GLY A 282 29.45 3.12 -13.13
N ASN A 283 29.53 3.61 -14.36
CA ASN A 283 29.56 5.04 -14.67
C ASN A 283 28.13 5.58 -14.64
N GLY A 284 27.94 6.73 -14.00
CA GLY A 284 26.65 7.40 -13.93
C GLY A 284 26.33 8.16 -15.22
N ASN A 285 25.04 8.29 -15.55
CA ASN A 285 24.65 9.16 -16.67
C ASN A 285 24.98 10.63 -16.37
N ALA A 286 25.24 11.40 -17.43
CA ALA A 286 25.26 12.86 -17.38
C ALA A 286 23.84 13.43 -17.36
N SER A 287 23.69 14.68 -16.90
CA SER A 287 22.41 15.39 -16.97
C SER A 287 22.01 15.62 -18.44
N ALA A 288 20.74 15.44 -18.73
CA ALA A 288 20.14 15.72 -20.02
C ALA A 288 18.84 16.51 -19.84
N GLU A 289 18.62 17.48 -20.70
CA GLU A 289 17.38 18.27 -20.74
C GLU A 289 16.82 18.24 -22.15
N ASN A 290 15.49 18.40 -22.25
CA ASN A 290 14.78 18.51 -23.53
C ASN A 290 15.00 17.30 -24.46
N VAL A 291 15.21 16.11 -23.90
CA VAL A 291 15.28 14.86 -24.69
C VAL A 291 13.91 14.60 -25.28
N VAL A 292 13.82 14.42 -26.59
CA VAL A 292 12.54 14.21 -27.26
C VAL A 292 11.87 12.93 -26.75
N CYS A 293 10.65 13.06 -26.22
CA CYS A 293 9.83 11.93 -25.78
C CYS A 293 8.67 11.73 -26.76
N LYS A 294 8.73 10.67 -27.55
CA LYS A 294 7.67 10.36 -28.51
C LYS A 294 6.50 9.66 -27.81
N VAL A 295 5.32 10.26 -27.86
CA VAL A 295 4.08 9.57 -27.47
C VAL A 295 3.73 8.54 -28.54
N VAL A 296 3.54 7.29 -28.12
CA VAL A 296 3.18 6.17 -28.98
C VAL A 296 2.00 5.41 -28.39
N GLU A 297 1.27 4.72 -29.26
CA GLU A 297 0.11 3.92 -28.88
C GLU A 297 0.17 2.59 -29.62
N THR A 298 -0.47 1.58 -29.05
CA THR A 298 -0.71 0.31 -29.73
C THR A 298 -2.13 0.27 -30.25
N THR A 299 -2.48 -0.74 -31.06
CA THR A 299 -3.87 -0.98 -31.49
C THR A 299 -4.46 -2.24 -30.83
N SER A 300 -3.74 -2.82 -29.86
CA SER A 300 -4.21 -4.01 -29.15
C SER A 300 -5.35 -3.60 -28.21
N ALA A 301 -6.52 -4.21 -28.38
CA ALA A 301 -7.72 -3.88 -27.62
C ALA A 301 -7.51 -3.97 -26.10
N ASN A 302 -6.72 -4.94 -25.63
CA ASN A 302 -6.46 -5.13 -24.19
C ASN A 302 -5.36 -4.25 -23.63
N GLU A 303 -4.71 -3.46 -24.48
CA GLU A 303 -3.69 -2.49 -24.08
C GLU A 303 -4.25 -1.07 -24.15
N GLN A 304 -5.47 -0.82 -24.64
CA GLN A 304 -5.97 0.57 -24.73
C GLN A 304 -6.42 1.13 -23.39
N PRO A 305 -6.43 2.47 -23.23
CA PRO A 305 -7.17 3.15 -22.17
C PRO A 305 -8.60 2.60 -22.09
N PRO A 306 -9.12 2.23 -20.90
CA PRO A 306 -10.49 1.76 -20.76
C PRO A 306 -11.48 2.75 -21.40
N GLN A 307 -12.34 2.25 -22.29
CA GLN A 307 -13.43 3.04 -22.87
C GLN A 307 -14.76 2.58 -22.30
N LEU A 308 -15.55 3.55 -21.83
CA LEU A 308 -16.90 3.28 -21.35
C LEU A 308 -17.81 3.03 -22.55
N THR A 309 -18.45 1.86 -22.59
CA THR A 309 -19.27 1.43 -23.74
C THR A 309 -20.77 1.47 -23.44
N ALA A 310 -21.14 1.27 -22.17
CA ALA A 310 -22.51 1.29 -21.71
C ALA A 310 -22.56 1.50 -20.20
N VAL A 311 -23.65 2.09 -19.73
CA VAL A 311 -24.01 2.12 -18.32
C VAL A 311 -25.47 1.71 -18.15
N SER A 312 -25.76 0.90 -17.14
CA SER A 312 -27.12 0.61 -16.72
C SER A 312 -27.32 0.86 -15.23
N TYR A 313 -28.47 1.39 -14.85
CA TYR A 313 -28.93 1.49 -13.47
C TYR A 313 -29.99 0.42 -13.23
N ASP A 314 -29.75 -0.42 -12.23
CA ASP A 314 -30.73 -1.36 -11.70
C ASP A 314 -31.38 -0.73 -10.48
N GLU A 315 -32.68 -0.39 -10.58
CA GLU A 315 -33.43 0.27 -9.52
C GLU A 315 -33.62 -0.64 -8.29
N ASP A 316 -33.81 -1.94 -8.50
CA ASP A 316 -33.99 -2.94 -7.43
C ASP A 316 -32.68 -3.12 -6.66
N LEU A 317 -31.58 -3.39 -7.38
CA LEU A 317 -30.26 -3.56 -6.77
C LEU A 317 -29.59 -2.23 -6.37
N ASN A 318 -30.19 -1.09 -6.74
CA ASN A 318 -29.64 0.25 -6.51
C ASN A 318 -28.19 0.40 -7.01
N THR A 319 -27.88 -0.24 -8.14
CA THR A 319 -26.51 -0.42 -8.61
C THR A 319 -26.35 0.10 -10.04
N LEU A 320 -25.40 1.01 -10.24
CA LEU A 320 -24.90 1.39 -11.56
C LEU A 320 -23.87 0.37 -12.03
N THR A 321 -23.99 -0.09 -13.27
CA THR A 321 -23.04 -1.00 -13.92
C THR A 321 -22.37 -0.28 -15.08
N TYR A 322 -21.09 0.03 -14.94
CA TYR A 322 -20.24 0.60 -15.97
C TYR A 322 -19.56 -0.54 -16.74
N THR A 323 -19.79 -0.60 -18.05
CA THR A 323 -19.24 -1.64 -18.93
C THR A 323 -18.10 -1.11 -19.77
N TRP A 324 -16.94 -1.75 -19.67
CA TRP A 324 -15.72 -1.37 -20.38
C TRP A 324 -15.49 -2.22 -21.63
N ASP A 325 -14.75 -1.67 -22.60
CA ASP A 325 -14.34 -2.35 -23.83
C ASP A 325 -13.20 -3.38 -23.63
N LEU A 326 -12.51 -3.32 -22.49
CA LEU A 326 -11.38 -4.19 -22.16
C LEU A 326 -11.81 -5.61 -21.75
N SER A 327 -11.19 -6.63 -22.36
CA SER A 327 -11.43 -8.02 -21.93
C SER A 327 -10.68 -8.42 -20.65
N LEU A 328 -9.57 -7.73 -20.34
CA LEU A 328 -8.85 -7.87 -19.06
C LEU A 328 -9.40 -6.96 -17.96
N GLY A 329 -10.29 -6.03 -18.34
CA GLY A 329 -11.07 -5.22 -17.42
C GLY A 329 -10.33 -4.08 -16.71
N VAL A 330 -11.10 -3.38 -15.87
CA VAL A 330 -10.66 -2.28 -15.01
C VAL A 330 -10.34 -2.84 -13.62
N GLY A 331 -9.24 -2.38 -13.03
CA GLY A 331 -8.75 -2.88 -11.74
C GLY A 331 -8.67 -1.83 -10.64
N TYR A 332 -8.81 -0.55 -10.98
CA TYR A 332 -8.54 0.55 -10.07
C TYR A 332 -9.57 1.66 -10.25
N TYR A 333 -9.86 2.36 -9.16
CA TYR A 333 -10.66 3.58 -9.11
C TYR A 333 -9.97 4.60 -8.21
N GLN A 334 -9.77 5.82 -8.70
CA GLN A 334 -9.07 6.89 -7.97
C GLN A 334 -7.69 6.43 -7.43
N GLY A 335 -6.97 5.65 -8.25
CA GLY A 335 -5.66 5.08 -7.90
C GLY A 335 -5.68 3.91 -6.90
N SER A 336 -6.82 3.57 -6.33
CA SER A 336 -6.97 2.45 -5.39
C SER A 336 -7.44 1.19 -6.11
N ALA A 337 -6.91 0.03 -5.72
CA ALA A 337 -7.35 -1.24 -6.28
C ALA A 337 -8.83 -1.48 -5.93
N LEU A 338 -9.63 -1.82 -6.95
CA LEU A 338 -11.03 -2.18 -6.74
C LEU A 338 -11.11 -3.52 -6.01
N GLU A 339 -12.10 -3.64 -5.13
CA GLU A 339 -12.43 -4.88 -4.45
C GLU A 339 -13.41 -5.72 -5.28
N ALA A 340 -13.34 -7.04 -5.14
CA ALA A 340 -14.33 -7.92 -5.73
C ALA A 340 -15.67 -7.75 -4.99
N MET A 341 -16.78 -8.13 -5.64
CA MET A 341 -18.09 -8.14 -4.99
C MET A 341 -18.03 -8.88 -3.64
N PRO A 342 -18.38 -8.23 -2.52
CA PRO A 342 -18.28 -8.84 -1.21
C PRO A 342 -19.42 -9.83 -0.97
N THR A 343 -19.19 -10.80 -0.08
CA THR A 343 -20.25 -11.70 0.42
C THR A 343 -21.13 -11.02 1.48
N ASP A 344 -20.54 -10.11 2.26
CA ASP A 344 -21.24 -9.26 3.22
C ASP A 344 -20.94 -7.79 2.91
N TRP A 345 -21.99 -7.00 2.73
CA TRP A 345 -21.86 -5.58 2.41
C TRP A 345 -21.36 -4.74 3.58
N ALA A 346 -21.46 -5.24 4.81
CA ALA A 346 -20.89 -4.57 5.99
C ALA A 346 -19.35 -4.50 5.92
N ASP A 347 -18.71 -5.43 5.21
CA ASP A 347 -17.26 -5.48 5.06
C ASP A 347 -16.70 -4.44 4.08
N MET A 348 -17.57 -3.79 3.30
CA MET A 348 -17.17 -2.82 2.29
C MET A 348 -17.64 -1.42 2.65
N ALA A 349 -16.68 -0.49 2.77
CA ALA A 349 -16.94 0.90 3.07
C ALA A 349 -17.45 1.66 1.84
N SER A 350 -18.34 2.64 2.05
CA SER A 350 -18.69 3.63 1.03
C SER A 350 -17.58 4.67 0.88
N GLN A 351 -17.42 5.19 -0.33
CA GLN A 351 -16.47 6.24 -0.68
C GLN A 351 -17.11 7.31 -1.55
N GLU A 352 -16.48 8.47 -1.66
CA GLU A 352 -16.92 9.53 -2.57
C GLU A 352 -16.82 9.07 -4.03
N LEU A 353 -17.86 9.33 -4.80
CA LEU A 353 -17.99 8.96 -6.21
C LEU A 353 -17.36 10.04 -7.12
N LEU A 354 -16.14 10.46 -6.79
CA LEU A 354 -15.38 11.47 -7.51
C LEU A 354 -15.19 11.09 -8.99
N GLY A 355 -15.41 12.08 -9.85
CA GLY A 355 -15.32 11.95 -11.30
C GLY A 355 -16.45 11.14 -11.95
N LEU A 356 -17.50 10.77 -11.21
CA LEU A 356 -18.70 10.11 -11.75
C LEU A 356 -19.89 11.08 -11.75
N GLY A 357 -20.57 11.18 -12.89
CA GLY A 357 -21.76 12.03 -13.02
C GLY A 357 -22.69 11.59 -14.15
N ALA A 358 -23.75 12.35 -14.34
CA ALA A 358 -24.69 12.20 -15.43
C ALA A 358 -25.13 13.56 -15.97
N TYR A 359 -25.05 13.76 -17.28
CA TYR A 359 -25.57 14.93 -17.98
C TYR A 359 -27.03 14.71 -18.38
N ASP A 360 -27.87 15.70 -18.12
CA ASP A 360 -29.25 15.74 -18.58
C ASP A 360 -29.35 16.59 -19.85
N PRO A 361 -29.58 15.97 -21.03
CA PRO A 361 -29.70 16.70 -22.29
C PRO A 361 -31.02 17.47 -22.44
N VAL A 362 -32.02 17.19 -21.60
CA VAL A 362 -33.33 17.87 -21.65
C VAL A 362 -33.25 19.22 -20.94
N ASP A 363 -32.69 19.23 -19.73
CA ASP A 363 -32.60 20.42 -18.89
C ASP A 363 -31.24 21.15 -19.00
N ASP A 364 -30.28 20.58 -19.74
CA ASP A 364 -28.90 21.07 -19.87
C ASP A 364 -28.19 21.24 -18.52
N THR A 365 -28.33 20.22 -17.66
CA THR A 365 -27.74 20.20 -16.31
C THR A 365 -26.90 18.96 -16.08
N THR A 366 -26.14 18.94 -14.98
CA THR A 366 -25.31 17.79 -14.59
C THR A 366 -25.67 17.35 -13.18
N LEU A 367 -25.98 16.07 -13.04
CA LEU A 367 -26.17 15.36 -11.79
C LEU A 367 -24.83 14.79 -11.33
N THR A 368 -24.34 15.22 -10.17
CA THR A 368 -23.08 14.76 -9.58
C THR A 368 -23.34 13.70 -8.52
N LEU A 369 -22.77 12.50 -8.61
CA LEU A 369 -22.98 11.44 -7.60
C LEU A 369 -22.23 11.76 -6.29
N GLY A 370 -22.85 11.44 -5.15
CA GLY A 370 -22.28 11.65 -3.82
C GLY A 370 -21.39 10.49 -3.38
N THR A 371 -21.97 9.51 -2.68
CA THR A 371 -21.24 8.38 -2.09
C THR A 371 -21.83 7.03 -2.48
N GLY A 372 -20.96 6.02 -2.50
CA GLY A 372 -21.36 4.65 -2.77
C GLY A 372 -20.20 3.67 -2.66
N LYS A 373 -20.51 2.40 -2.89
CA LYS A 373 -19.54 1.30 -2.85
C LYS A 373 -19.15 0.91 -4.26
N VAL A 374 -17.85 1.02 -4.59
CA VAL A 374 -17.32 0.76 -5.95
C VAL A 374 -16.53 -0.55 -5.97
N TYR A 375 -16.98 -1.51 -6.77
CA TYR A 375 -16.40 -2.86 -6.83
C TYR A 375 -16.43 -3.40 -8.26
N TYR A 376 -15.75 -4.50 -8.53
CA TYR A 376 -15.68 -5.08 -9.88
C TYR A 376 -16.34 -6.46 -9.96
N SER A 377 -16.79 -6.85 -11.16
CA SER A 377 -17.27 -8.22 -11.45
C SER A 377 -16.11 -9.21 -11.43
N GLY A 378 -16.31 -10.51 -11.13
CA GLY A 378 -15.19 -11.47 -11.22
C GLY A 378 -14.41 -11.45 -12.55
N SER A 379 -15.02 -10.99 -13.66
CA SER A 379 -14.40 -10.81 -14.97
C SER A 379 -13.69 -9.46 -15.19
N LYS A 380 -13.82 -8.48 -14.27
CA LYS A 380 -13.30 -7.10 -14.35
C LYS A 380 -13.82 -6.26 -15.51
N LYS A 381 -14.65 -6.84 -16.39
CA LYS A 381 -15.26 -6.14 -17.52
C LYS A 381 -16.26 -5.07 -17.07
N ASN A 382 -16.89 -5.30 -15.92
CA ASN A 382 -17.85 -4.37 -15.35
C ASN A 382 -17.32 -3.83 -14.03
N THR A 383 -17.49 -2.52 -13.85
CA THR A 383 -17.41 -1.87 -12.54
C THR A 383 -18.83 -1.59 -12.06
N TYR A 384 -19.08 -1.88 -10.80
CA TYR A 384 -20.35 -1.64 -10.15
C TYR A 384 -20.22 -0.54 -9.13
N VAL A 385 -21.25 0.29 -9.03
CA VAL A 385 -21.39 1.31 -8.00
C VAL A 385 -22.73 1.11 -7.33
N ARG A 386 -22.72 0.59 -6.10
CA ARG A 386 -23.93 0.52 -5.27
C ARG A 386 -24.10 1.86 -4.57
N LEU A 387 -25.18 2.56 -4.88
CA LEU A 387 -25.43 3.92 -4.38
C LEU A 387 -25.90 3.90 -2.93
N ASP A 388 -25.42 4.88 -2.15
CA ASP A 388 -25.97 5.15 -0.83
C ASP A 388 -27.37 5.78 -0.93
N GLN A 389 -28.10 5.85 0.20
CA GLN A 389 -29.52 6.21 0.20
C GLN A 389 -29.84 7.55 -0.47
N VAL A 390 -29.05 8.58 -0.19
CA VAL A 390 -29.29 9.92 -0.74
C VAL A 390 -29.18 9.89 -2.27
N ASP A 391 -28.18 9.20 -2.80
CA ASP A 391 -27.93 9.11 -4.23
C ASP A 391 -28.91 8.20 -4.96
N ARG A 392 -29.28 7.04 -4.39
CA ARG A 392 -30.28 6.15 -5.00
C ARG A 392 -31.65 6.83 -5.13
N VAL A 393 -32.08 7.56 -4.09
CA VAL A 393 -33.35 8.31 -4.12
C VAL A 393 -33.29 9.43 -5.15
N ARG A 394 -32.20 10.19 -5.16
CA ARG A 394 -32.02 11.31 -6.09
C ARG A 394 -31.99 10.86 -7.54
N LEU A 395 -31.31 9.74 -7.84
CA LEU A 395 -31.24 9.19 -9.19
C LEU A 395 -32.59 8.61 -9.62
N THR A 396 -33.19 7.72 -8.83
CA THR A 396 -34.49 7.07 -9.15
C THR A 396 -35.61 8.09 -9.36
N ARG A 397 -35.59 9.21 -8.61
CA ARG A 397 -36.60 10.27 -8.72
C ARG A 397 -36.25 11.38 -9.70
N TYR A 398 -35.18 11.21 -10.46
CA TYR A 398 -34.76 12.22 -11.43
C TYR A 398 -35.76 12.29 -12.60
N PRO A 399 -36.34 13.47 -12.93
CA PRO A 399 -37.44 13.59 -13.91
C PRO A 399 -37.15 12.99 -15.28
N ASN A 400 -35.89 13.04 -15.73
CA ASN A 400 -35.44 12.61 -17.04
C ASN A 400 -34.49 11.40 -16.96
N LEU A 401 -34.67 10.51 -15.97
CA LEU A 401 -33.76 9.42 -15.64
C LEU A 401 -33.29 8.62 -16.87
N SER A 402 -34.20 8.16 -17.72
CA SER A 402 -33.87 7.34 -18.90
C SER A 402 -33.21 8.09 -20.06
N SER A 403 -33.09 9.43 -19.98
CA SER A 403 -32.35 10.22 -20.97
C SER A 403 -31.02 10.76 -20.45
N LEU A 404 -30.69 10.48 -19.18
CA LEU A 404 -29.39 10.83 -18.62
C LEU A 404 -28.27 10.19 -19.44
N GLN A 405 -27.22 10.95 -19.71
CA GLN A 405 -25.99 10.49 -20.36
C GLN A 405 -24.89 10.42 -19.29
N MET A 406 -24.30 9.25 -19.12
CA MET A 406 -23.29 9.06 -18.07
C MET A 406 -21.97 9.71 -18.47
N THR A 407 -21.39 10.45 -17.53
CA THR A 407 -20.09 11.12 -17.68
C THR A 407 -19.09 10.56 -16.69
N VAL A 408 -17.86 10.37 -17.13
CA VAL A 408 -16.75 9.90 -16.30
C VAL A 408 -15.54 10.76 -16.63
N ASP A 409 -14.91 11.36 -15.62
CA ASP A 409 -13.69 12.14 -15.84
C ASP A 409 -12.53 11.24 -16.31
N GLY A 410 -11.53 11.84 -16.95
CA GLY A 410 -10.32 11.12 -17.36
C GLY A 410 -9.53 10.60 -16.16
N ASP A 411 -8.83 9.47 -16.33
CA ASP A 411 -7.94 8.87 -15.31
C ASP A 411 -8.61 8.43 -13.99
N VAL A 412 -9.93 8.44 -13.91
CA VAL A 412 -10.70 8.01 -12.73
C VAL A 412 -10.62 6.49 -12.54
N PHE A 413 -10.64 5.74 -13.62
CA PHE A 413 -10.52 4.29 -13.67
C PHE A 413 -9.27 3.89 -14.44
N ASN A 414 -8.53 2.89 -13.96
CA ASN A 414 -7.35 2.39 -14.65
C ASN A 414 -7.47 0.91 -15.03
N ALA A 415 -6.93 0.56 -16.20
CA ALA A 415 -6.90 -0.81 -16.66
C ALA A 415 -6.15 -1.72 -15.66
N PHE A 416 -6.65 -2.94 -15.47
CA PHE A 416 -6.10 -3.85 -14.45
C PHE A 416 -4.61 -4.17 -14.67
N LEU A 417 -4.19 -4.42 -15.91
CA LEU A 417 -2.83 -4.86 -16.21
C LEU A 417 -1.86 -3.70 -16.48
N PHE A 418 -2.30 -2.69 -17.22
CA PHE A 418 -1.41 -1.64 -17.72
C PHE A 418 -1.49 -0.34 -16.92
N LEU A 419 -2.50 -0.16 -16.06
CA LEU A 419 -2.67 1.03 -15.21
C LEU A 419 -2.87 2.35 -15.96
N ASN A 420 -3.05 2.31 -17.28
CA ASN A 420 -3.47 3.47 -18.05
C ASN A 420 -4.91 3.86 -17.69
N GLY A 421 -5.14 5.17 -17.55
CA GLY A 421 -6.42 5.74 -17.17
C GLY A 421 -7.46 5.67 -18.29
N ASN A 422 -8.74 5.76 -17.95
CA ASN A 422 -9.84 5.83 -18.91
C ASN A 422 -9.83 7.16 -19.65
N ALA A 423 -10.33 7.16 -20.88
CA ALA A 423 -10.65 8.41 -21.55
C ALA A 423 -11.87 9.07 -20.86
N PRO A 424 -11.92 10.41 -20.80
CA PRO A 424 -13.09 11.11 -20.29
C PRO A 424 -14.30 10.81 -21.18
N THR A 425 -15.46 10.58 -20.56
CA THR A 425 -16.76 10.52 -21.22
C THR A 425 -17.49 11.84 -20.99
N THR A 426 -17.85 12.51 -22.07
CA THR A 426 -18.51 13.82 -22.11
C THR A 426 -19.96 13.69 -22.60
N LYS A 427 -20.69 14.81 -22.60
CA LYS A 427 -22.03 14.87 -23.20
C LYS A 427 -22.06 14.53 -24.71
N ASP A 428 -20.94 14.65 -25.40
CA ASP A 428 -20.87 14.40 -26.85
C ASP A 428 -20.74 12.90 -27.16
N ASP A 429 -20.36 12.07 -26.17
CA ASP A 429 -20.19 10.61 -26.33
C ASP A 429 -21.52 9.84 -26.26
N ASN A 430 -22.59 10.48 -25.78
CA ASN A 430 -23.98 9.97 -25.79
C ASN A 430 -24.14 8.55 -25.19
N ILE A 431 -23.45 8.26 -24.08
CA ILE A 431 -23.63 7.02 -23.31
C ILE A 431 -24.91 7.13 -22.47
N VAL A 432 -26.06 6.88 -23.10
CA VAL A 432 -27.37 6.94 -22.45
C VAL A 432 -27.50 5.87 -21.37
N LEU A 433 -28.00 6.27 -20.20
CA LEU A 433 -28.25 5.40 -19.06
C LEU A 433 -29.39 4.41 -19.39
N GLY A 434 -29.06 3.12 -19.46
CA GLY A 434 -30.07 2.07 -19.48
C GLY A 434 -30.72 1.94 -18.10
N VAL A 435 -32.04 1.94 -18.01
CA VAL A 435 -32.76 1.77 -16.74
C VAL A 435 -33.43 0.41 -16.72
N ILE A 436 -33.12 -0.38 -15.70
CA ILE A 436 -33.82 -1.61 -15.38
C ILE A 436 -34.78 -1.25 -14.24
N ALA A 437 -36.07 -1.20 -14.58
CA ALA A 437 -37.10 -0.82 -13.64
C ALA A 437 -37.18 -1.84 -12.49
N ASP A 438 -37.42 -1.33 -11.30
CA ASP A 438 -37.75 -2.18 -10.16
C ASP A 438 -39.10 -2.89 -10.40
N THR A 439 -39.12 -4.18 -10.09
CA THR A 439 -40.30 -5.05 -10.25
C THR A 439 -40.64 -5.80 -8.97
N THR A 440 -39.94 -5.51 -7.88
CA THR A 440 -40.12 -6.14 -6.58
C THR A 440 -40.94 -5.24 -5.67
N SER A 441 -41.81 -5.84 -4.87
CA SER A 441 -42.57 -5.09 -3.88
C SER A 441 -41.72 -4.83 -2.63
N PRO A 442 -41.88 -3.67 -1.97
CA PRO A 442 -41.17 -3.38 -0.73
C PRO A 442 -41.62 -4.33 0.39
N THR A 443 -40.67 -4.71 1.24
CA THR A 443 -40.87 -5.59 2.40
C THR A 443 -40.16 -5.05 3.62
N ILE A 444 -40.61 -5.44 4.81
CA ILE A 444 -39.89 -5.15 6.06
C ILE A 444 -38.79 -6.19 6.20
N SER A 445 -37.54 -5.74 6.30
CA SER A 445 -36.37 -6.60 6.48
C SER A 445 -36.13 -6.91 7.95
N THR A 446 -36.35 -5.94 8.84
CA THR A 446 -36.23 -6.11 10.28
C THR A 446 -37.26 -5.24 11.01
N ALA A 447 -37.69 -5.69 12.19
CA ALA A 447 -38.54 -4.91 13.09
C ALA A 447 -38.18 -5.23 14.54
N LYS A 448 -38.36 -4.27 15.45
CA LYS A 448 -38.22 -4.46 16.90
C LYS A 448 -39.06 -3.45 17.68
N VAL A 449 -39.52 -3.84 18.85
CA VAL A 449 -40.38 -3.00 19.71
C VAL A 449 -39.65 -2.65 20.98
N ASN A 450 -39.31 -1.37 21.14
CA ASN A 450 -38.63 -0.86 22.31
C ASN A 450 -39.64 -0.54 23.43
N VAL A 451 -39.60 -1.33 24.51
CA VAL A 451 -40.54 -1.22 25.64
C VAL A 451 -40.30 0.01 26.51
N PHE A 452 -39.15 0.67 26.40
CA PHE A 452 -38.85 1.86 27.21
C PHE A 452 -39.27 3.14 26.51
N THR A 453 -39.08 3.20 25.19
CA THR A 453 -39.45 4.36 24.36
C THR A 453 -40.85 4.24 23.77
N HIS A 454 -41.50 3.07 23.92
CA HIS A 454 -42.79 2.74 23.31
C HIS A 454 -42.75 2.91 21.77
N THR A 455 -41.66 2.45 21.15
CA THR A 455 -41.45 2.61 19.70
C THR A 455 -41.36 1.26 18.99
N LEU A 456 -42.04 1.15 17.84
CA LEU A 456 -41.74 0.13 16.84
C LEU A 456 -40.71 0.71 15.87
N GLU A 457 -39.52 0.15 15.85
CA GLU A 457 -38.47 0.47 14.89
C GLU A 457 -38.47 -0.61 13.81
N PHE A 458 -38.50 -0.22 12.53
CA PHE A 458 -38.45 -1.16 11.43
C PHE A 458 -37.64 -0.63 10.26
N GLU A 459 -37.06 -1.57 9.52
CA GLU A 459 -36.31 -1.32 8.31
C GLU A 459 -36.98 -2.00 7.12
N THR A 460 -36.93 -1.35 5.96
CA THR A 460 -37.37 -1.93 4.69
C THR A 460 -36.17 -2.31 3.83
N ASN A 461 -36.35 -3.28 2.95
CA ASN A 461 -35.31 -3.70 2.00
C ASN A 461 -34.88 -2.58 1.03
N GLU A 462 -35.72 -1.58 0.83
CA GLU A 462 -35.53 -0.43 -0.06
C GLU A 462 -36.25 0.84 0.47
N PRO A 463 -35.97 2.05 -0.06
CA PRO A 463 -36.69 3.26 0.33
C PRO A 463 -38.17 3.24 -0.02
N VAL A 464 -39.02 3.57 0.95
CA VAL A 464 -40.47 3.71 0.78
C VAL A 464 -40.94 5.14 1.08
N VAL A 465 -42.10 5.51 0.55
CA VAL A 465 -42.68 6.84 0.70
C VAL A 465 -43.15 7.04 2.14
N ALA A 466 -42.51 7.94 2.88
CA ALA A 466 -42.83 8.16 4.29
C ALA A 466 -44.28 8.64 4.51
N SER A 467 -44.83 9.42 3.58
CA SER A 467 -46.17 10.01 3.70
C SER A 467 -47.32 9.02 3.42
N THR A 468 -47.04 7.82 2.92
CA THR A 468 -48.08 6.80 2.67
C THR A 468 -48.24 5.83 3.84
N LEU A 469 -47.35 5.87 4.83
CA LEU A 469 -47.38 4.96 5.96
C LEU A 469 -48.50 5.35 6.93
N ASP A 470 -49.38 4.40 7.24
CA ASP A 470 -50.44 4.55 8.23
C ASP A 470 -50.22 3.53 9.37
N PRO A 471 -50.12 3.96 10.66
CA PRO A 471 -50.05 3.05 11.79
C PRO A 471 -51.13 1.97 11.81
N ALA A 472 -52.32 2.26 11.27
CA ALA A 472 -53.43 1.30 11.24
C ALA A 472 -53.18 0.10 10.32
N ASP A 473 -52.19 0.18 9.42
CA ASP A 473 -51.78 -0.94 8.57
C ASP A 473 -50.85 -1.93 9.28
N PHE A 474 -50.46 -1.65 10.53
CA PHE A 474 -49.58 -2.47 11.34
C PHE A 474 -50.34 -3.04 12.56
N ASP A 475 -50.18 -4.34 12.78
CA ASP A 475 -50.77 -5.05 13.92
C ASP A 475 -49.69 -5.89 14.60
N LEU A 476 -49.62 -5.83 15.93
CA LEU A 476 -48.63 -6.51 16.73
C LEU A 476 -49.31 -7.52 17.66
N GLY A 477 -49.15 -8.82 17.36
CA GLY A 477 -49.74 -9.89 18.16
C GLY A 477 -51.27 -9.87 18.24
N GLY A 478 -51.96 -9.32 17.24
CA GLY A 478 -53.41 -9.15 17.21
C GLY A 478 -53.90 -7.78 17.73
N VAL A 479 -52.99 -6.85 18.01
CA VAL A 479 -53.30 -5.48 18.46
C VAL A 479 -52.95 -4.48 17.35
N THR A 480 -53.97 -3.85 16.78
CA THR A 480 -53.80 -2.78 15.79
C THR A 480 -53.06 -1.60 16.40
N LEU A 481 -51.99 -1.17 15.77
CA LEU A 481 -51.17 -0.08 16.25
C LEU A 481 -51.81 1.27 15.95
N ALA A 482 -51.52 2.23 16.82
CA ALA A 482 -51.91 3.63 16.64
C ALA A 482 -50.74 4.50 17.10
N GLY A 483 -50.49 5.60 16.41
CA GLY A 483 -49.27 6.37 16.64
C GLY A 483 -48.94 7.39 15.56
N ALA A 484 -47.67 7.77 15.53
CA ALA A 484 -47.08 8.54 14.44
C ALA A 484 -45.85 7.80 13.92
N ILE A 485 -45.76 7.61 12.60
CA ILE A 485 -44.59 7.05 11.93
C ILE A 485 -43.71 8.20 11.47
N THR A 486 -42.41 8.08 11.75
CA THR A 486 -41.40 9.05 11.33
C THR A 486 -40.25 8.33 10.64
N ALA A 487 -39.84 8.85 9.49
CA ALA A 487 -38.60 8.47 8.82
C ALA A 487 -37.41 8.88 9.70
N VAL A 488 -36.49 7.96 9.97
CA VAL A 488 -35.33 8.20 10.86
C VAL A 488 -34.37 9.22 10.25
N GLY A 489 -34.14 9.16 8.93
CA GLY A 489 -33.35 10.15 8.19
C GLY A 489 -34.11 11.44 7.85
N GLY A 490 -35.42 11.50 8.17
CA GLY A 490 -36.27 12.69 7.93
C GLY A 490 -36.58 12.97 6.45
N GLY A 491 -36.26 12.04 5.55
CA GLY A 491 -36.53 12.15 4.11
C GLY A 491 -37.98 11.86 3.74
N ALA A 492 -38.40 12.30 2.55
CA ALA A 492 -39.68 11.87 1.95
C ALA A 492 -39.67 10.39 1.54
N TYR A 493 -38.46 9.85 1.29
CA TYR A 493 -38.17 8.45 1.06
C TYR A 493 -37.13 8.00 2.07
N ASP A 494 -37.40 6.90 2.76
CA ASP A 494 -36.48 6.34 3.75
C ASP A 494 -36.62 4.83 3.80
N ASN A 495 -35.63 4.13 4.31
CA ASN A 495 -35.71 2.70 4.59
C ASN A 495 -35.67 2.39 6.09
N GLN A 496 -35.52 3.40 6.94
CA GLN A 496 -35.56 3.26 8.40
C GLN A 496 -36.68 4.12 8.97
N PHE A 497 -37.53 3.50 9.78
CA PHE A 497 -38.69 4.16 10.37
C PHE A 497 -38.82 3.84 11.85
N SER A 498 -39.37 4.81 12.57
CA SER A 498 -39.78 4.65 13.97
C SER A 498 -41.23 5.08 14.11
N MET A 499 -42.04 4.22 14.69
CA MET A 499 -43.43 4.51 15.06
C MET A 499 -43.53 4.72 16.57
N ALA A 500 -43.94 5.91 16.99
CA ALA A 500 -44.31 6.15 18.38
C ALA A 500 -45.69 5.56 18.65
N ILE A 501 -45.74 4.48 19.42
CA ILE A 501 -46.98 3.77 19.76
C ILE A 501 -47.71 4.56 20.85
N THR A 502 -49.01 4.81 20.68
CA THR A 502 -49.82 5.46 21.71
C THR A 502 -49.91 4.60 22.96
N ASP A 503 -49.98 5.23 24.14
CA ASP A 503 -50.07 4.52 25.43
C ASP A 503 -51.21 3.50 25.44
N ALA A 504 -52.37 3.83 24.87
CA ALA A 504 -53.51 2.90 24.82
C ALA A 504 -53.24 1.65 23.98
N ALA A 505 -52.57 1.78 22.82
CA ALA A 505 -52.20 0.64 21.98
C ALA A 505 -51.06 -0.16 22.62
N PHE A 506 -50.10 0.52 23.26
CA PHE A 506 -49.00 -0.12 23.97
C PHE A 506 -49.50 -0.90 25.19
N ASP A 507 -50.39 -0.34 26.01
CA ASP A 507 -51.02 -1.03 27.15
C ASP A 507 -51.81 -2.27 26.70
N ALA A 508 -52.54 -2.17 25.58
CA ALA A 508 -53.27 -3.30 25.01
C ALA A 508 -52.32 -4.41 24.52
N PHE A 509 -51.22 -4.03 23.88
CA PHE A 509 -50.16 -4.95 23.47
C PHE A 509 -49.49 -5.62 24.69
N MET A 510 -49.10 -4.85 25.71
CA MET A 510 -48.46 -5.38 26.92
C MET A 510 -49.38 -6.26 27.78
N ALA A 511 -50.70 -6.20 27.54
CA ALA A 511 -51.69 -7.07 28.18
C ALA A 511 -51.85 -8.45 27.50
N LEU A 512 -51.19 -8.69 26.36
CA LEU A 512 -51.19 -9.98 25.69
C LEU A 512 -50.53 -11.07 26.55
N PRO A 513 -50.90 -12.36 26.35
CA PRO A 513 -50.23 -13.47 27.02
C PRO A 513 -48.73 -13.53 26.71
N ASP A 514 -47.95 -13.99 27.68
CA ASP A 514 -46.49 -14.11 27.57
C ASP A 514 -46.07 -14.95 26.36
N SER A 515 -46.84 -15.98 26.01
CA SER A 515 -46.60 -16.83 24.85
C SER A 515 -46.64 -16.09 23.50
N ILE A 516 -47.18 -14.87 23.46
CA ILE A 516 -47.22 -13.99 22.28
C ILE A 516 -46.17 -12.88 22.41
N LEU A 517 -46.00 -12.31 23.61
CA LEU A 517 -45.09 -11.19 23.85
C LEU A 517 -43.61 -11.51 23.62
N THR A 518 -43.21 -12.78 23.68
CA THR A 518 -41.80 -13.20 23.48
C THR A 518 -41.31 -13.00 22.05
N ALA A 519 -42.22 -13.10 21.07
CA ALA A 519 -41.94 -12.91 19.66
C ALA A 519 -43.29 -12.64 18.95
N PRO A 520 -43.86 -11.43 19.11
CA PRO A 520 -45.14 -11.13 18.50
C PRO A 520 -45.00 -11.06 16.99
N ASP A 521 -45.97 -11.67 16.30
CA ASP A 521 -46.18 -11.47 14.88
C ASP A 521 -46.48 -9.98 14.62
N LEU A 522 -45.63 -9.32 13.85
CA LEU A 522 -45.95 -8.06 13.20
C LEU A 522 -46.63 -8.37 11.88
N THR A 523 -47.95 -8.15 11.84
CA THR A 523 -48.73 -8.23 10.60
C THR A 523 -48.77 -6.86 9.96
N VAL A 524 -48.42 -6.82 8.66
CA VAL A 524 -48.43 -5.61 7.85
C VAL A 524 -49.40 -5.80 6.71
N GLY A 525 -50.35 -4.87 6.58
CA GLY A 525 -51.39 -4.90 5.55
C GLY A 525 -50.83 -4.82 4.12
N SER A 526 -51.59 -5.35 3.16
CA SER A 526 -51.28 -5.15 1.74
C SER A 526 -51.37 -3.66 1.39
N GLY A 527 -50.34 -3.12 0.73
CA GLY A 527 -50.25 -1.71 0.37
C GLY A 527 -49.83 -0.76 1.49
N ALA A 528 -49.46 -1.29 2.66
CA ALA A 528 -48.92 -0.50 3.77
C ALA A 528 -47.63 0.25 3.40
N LEU A 529 -46.80 -0.34 2.53
CA LEU A 529 -45.58 0.27 2.02
C LEU A 529 -45.74 0.58 0.53
N THR A 530 -45.18 1.70 0.08
CA THR A 530 -45.08 2.05 -1.34
C THR A 530 -43.65 2.47 -1.64
N ASN A 531 -42.99 1.78 -2.57
CA ASN A 531 -41.59 2.08 -2.91
C ASN A 531 -41.45 3.24 -3.90
N MET A 532 -40.21 3.50 -4.34
CA MET A 532 -39.94 4.53 -5.34
C MET A 532 -40.55 4.19 -6.72
N GLY A 533 -40.63 2.92 -7.11
CA GLY A 533 -41.34 2.49 -8.32
C GLY A 533 -42.86 2.69 -8.28
N SER A 534 -43.44 3.13 -7.14
CA SER A 534 -44.88 3.13 -6.87
C SER A 534 -45.50 1.73 -6.81
N LEU A 535 -44.68 0.71 -6.52
CA LEU A 535 -45.15 -0.63 -6.21
C LEU A 535 -45.56 -0.70 -4.75
N ALA A 536 -46.72 -1.32 -4.53
CA ALA A 536 -47.29 -1.53 -3.20
C ALA A 536 -46.77 -2.84 -2.61
N SER A 537 -46.58 -2.89 -1.29
CA SER A 537 -46.22 -4.12 -0.58
C SER A 537 -47.34 -5.16 -0.65
N GLU A 538 -46.95 -6.44 -0.70
CA GLU A 538 -47.87 -7.52 -0.34
C GLU A 538 -48.09 -7.54 1.18
N ALA A 539 -49.13 -8.26 1.63
CA ALA A 539 -49.31 -8.50 3.06
C ALA A 539 -48.19 -9.42 3.57
N GLN A 540 -47.62 -9.09 4.73
CA GLN A 540 -46.50 -9.81 5.31
C GLN A 540 -46.68 -9.99 6.81
N ILE A 541 -46.11 -11.07 7.33
CA ILE A 541 -46.03 -11.38 8.76
C ILE A 541 -44.56 -11.66 9.05
N LEU A 542 -44.00 -10.98 10.03
CA LEU A 542 -42.64 -11.20 10.51
C LEU A 542 -42.58 -11.10 12.03
N ASP A 543 -41.58 -11.72 12.64
CA ASP A 543 -41.36 -11.61 14.08
C ASP A 543 -40.81 -10.22 14.42
N ALA A 544 -41.42 -9.54 15.39
CA ALA A 544 -40.93 -8.27 15.93
C ALA A 544 -40.46 -8.45 17.38
N PRO A 545 -39.17 -8.74 17.63
CA PRO A 545 -38.64 -8.87 18.98
C PRO A 545 -38.97 -7.66 19.85
N VAL A 546 -39.31 -7.93 21.11
CA VAL A 546 -39.74 -6.92 22.08
C VAL A 546 -38.65 -6.79 23.13
N GLY A 547 -38.28 -5.55 23.49
CA GLY A 547 -37.17 -5.39 24.41
C GLY A 547 -36.59 -4.00 24.53
N ARG A 548 -35.33 -3.94 24.95
CA ARG A 548 -34.46 -2.76 24.97
C ARG A 548 -33.02 -3.19 24.77
N GLU A 549 -32.15 -2.21 24.52
CA GLU A 549 -30.72 -2.45 24.43
C GLU A 549 -30.09 -2.69 25.82
N PHE A 550 -29.25 -3.71 25.89
CA PHE A 550 -28.46 -4.08 27.05
C PHE A 550 -26.98 -4.13 26.68
N TYR A 551 -26.12 -3.65 27.57
CA TYR A 551 -24.69 -3.90 27.48
C TYR A 551 -24.37 -5.24 28.13
N LEU A 552 -23.80 -6.16 27.35
CA LEU A 552 -23.24 -7.40 27.88
C LEU A 552 -21.74 -7.23 28.08
N LEU A 553 -21.31 -7.28 29.34
CA LEU A 553 -19.90 -7.23 29.73
C LEU A 553 -19.44 -8.61 30.18
N SER A 554 -18.50 -9.21 29.45
CA SER A 554 -17.79 -10.39 29.93
C SER A 554 -16.82 -10.00 31.05
N ARG A 555 -16.79 -10.77 32.14
CA ARG A 555 -15.81 -10.61 33.25
C ARG A 555 -14.67 -11.63 33.19
N GLU A 556 -14.48 -12.27 32.05
CA GLU A 556 -13.34 -13.17 31.85
C GLU A 556 -12.02 -12.40 31.78
N ALA A 557 -10.91 -13.09 32.07
CA ALA A 557 -9.56 -12.50 32.10
C ALA A 557 -9.12 -11.88 30.76
N PHE A 558 -9.79 -12.23 29.65
CA PHE A 558 -9.58 -11.68 28.31
C PHE A 558 -10.93 -11.34 27.64
N ALA A 559 -11.75 -10.53 28.30
CA ALA A 559 -13.06 -10.14 27.77
C ALA A 559 -12.94 -9.38 26.44
N THR A 560 -13.77 -9.75 25.46
CA THR A 560 -14.04 -8.93 24.27
C THR A 560 -14.67 -7.59 24.68
N ALA A 561 -14.60 -6.60 23.79
CA ALA A 561 -15.26 -5.31 24.02
C ALA A 561 -16.76 -5.52 24.34
N PRO A 562 -17.35 -4.69 25.22
CA PRO A 562 -18.78 -4.77 25.53
C PRO A 562 -19.61 -4.71 24.25
N ALA A 563 -20.55 -5.64 24.10
CA ALA A 563 -21.46 -5.67 22.96
C ALA A 563 -22.85 -5.21 23.41
N ILE A 564 -23.54 -4.49 22.51
CA ILE A 564 -24.94 -4.10 22.70
C ILE A 564 -25.82 -5.20 22.15
N HIS A 565 -26.80 -5.64 22.93
CA HIS A 565 -27.76 -6.66 22.55
C HIS A 565 -29.18 -6.18 22.83
N PHE A 566 -30.09 -6.43 21.89
CA PHE A 566 -31.51 -6.16 22.08
C PHE A 566 -32.21 -7.38 22.69
N GLY A 567 -33.00 -7.20 23.74
CA GLY A 567 -33.77 -8.26 24.36
C GLY A 567 -34.72 -7.76 25.45
N ALA A 568 -35.45 -8.65 26.09
CA ALA A 568 -36.34 -8.31 27.20
C ALA A 568 -35.97 -9.08 28.48
N LEU A 569 -36.18 -8.42 29.62
CA LEU A 569 -36.13 -9.04 30.95
C LEU A 569 -37.52 -8.90 31.57
N LYS A 570 -38.14 -10.02 31.97
CA LYS A 570 -39.45 -10.00 32.61
C LYS A 570 -39.40 -10.74 33.94
N LEU A 571 -39.94 -10.12 34.98
CA LEU A 571 -40.05 -10.70 36.31
C LEU A 571 -41.32 -11.57 36.39
N ILE A 572 -41.21 -12.80 36.87
CA ILE A 572 -42.33 -13.72 37.16
C ILE A 572 -42.24 -14.08 38.65
N GLY A 573 -43.10 -13.48 39.48
CA GLY A 573 -43.02 -13.67 40.93
C GLY A 573 -41.73 -13.08 41.51
N ASP A 574 -40.93 -13.93 42.15
CA ASP A 574 -39.58 -13.69 42.68
C ASP A 574 -38.46 -14.22 41.76
N GLU A 575 -38.80 -14.63 40.53
CA GLU A 575 -37.89 -15.14 39.50
C GLU A 575 -37.86 -14.20 38.27
N CYS A 576 -36.81 -14.26 37.44
CA CYS A 576 -36.68 -13.48 36.22
C CYS A 576 -36.47 -14.39 35.01
N ASP A 577 -37.33 -14.26 34.01
CA ASP A 577 -37.14 -14.87 32.70
C ASP A 577 -36.35 -13.91 31.80
N VAL A 578 -35.38 -14.46 31.08
CA VAL A 578 -34.59 -13.72 30.10
C VAL A 578 -34.91 -14.23 28.71
N TYR A 579 -35.42 -13.34 27.87
CA TYR A 579 -35.84 -13.65 26.50
C TYR A 579 -34.86 -13.02 25.52
N VAL A 580 -34.10 -13.87 24.82
CA VAL A 580 -33.10 -13.46 23.81
C VAL A 580 -33.22 -14.38 22.60
N SER A 581 -32.93 -13.87 21.40
CA SER A 581 -33.04 -14.66 20.17
C SER A 581 -32.14 -15.91 20.22
N GLU A 582 -32.62 -17.00 19.62
CA GLU A 582 -31.95 -18.30 19.61
C GLU A 582 -30.57 -18.22 18.92
N ASP A 583 -30.46 -17.34 17.93
CA ASP A 583 -29.27 -17.04 17.13
C ASP A 583 -28.14 -16.39 17.95
N VAL A 584 -28.50 -15.67 19.02
CA VAL A 584 -27.57 -14.94 19.90
C VAL A 584 -27.09 -15.82 21.05
N TRP A 585 -27.92 -16.75 21.53
CA TRP A 585 -27.65 -17.51 22.77
C TRP A 585 -27.17 -18.95 22.58
N GLY A 586 -27.66 -19.67 21.56
CA GLY A 586 -27.16 -20.99 21.14
C GLY A 586 -26.55 -21.91 22.23
N THR A 587 -25.50 -22.67 21.89
CA THR A 587 -24.83 -23.63 22.80
C THR A 587 -23.89 -22.99 23.83
N LYS A 588 -23.90 -21.66 23.99
CA LYS A 588 -22.85 -20.91 24.73
C LYS A 588 -23.23 -20.55 26.17
N ILE A 589 -24.51 -20.63 26.52
CA ILE A 589 -25.02 -20.38 27.87
C ILE A 589 -25.48 -21.72 28.46
N THR A 590 -24.92 -22.12 29.61
CA THR A 590 -25.32 -23.35 30.32
C THR A 590 -26.41 -23.06 31.34
N MET A 591 -27.14 -24.10 31.78
CA MET A 591 -28.14 -23.98 32.87
C MET A 591 -27.55 -23.35 34.14
N ASP A 592 -26.27 -23.59 34.44
CA ASP A 592 -25.57 -22.95 35.57
C ASP A 592 -25.40 -21.44 35.39
N ASN A 593 -25.25 -20.94 34.15
CA ASN A 593 -25.19 -19.51 33.88
C ASN A 593 -26.56 -18.85 34.06
N VAL A 594 -27.64 -19.53 33.66
CA VAL A 594 -29.03 -19.07 33.88
C VAL A 594 -29.35 -19.00 35.38
N LEU A 595 -28.94 -20.01 36.15
CA LEU A 595 -29.11 -20.06 37.61
C LEU A 595 -28.31 -18.98 38.35
N GLN A 596 -27.10 -18.64 37.88
CA GLN A 596 -26.33 -17.51 38.42
C GLN A 596 -26.98 -16.16 38.12
N LEU A 597 -27.57 -16.00 36.94
CA LEU A 597 -28.30 -14.79 36.58
C LEU A 597 -29.56 -14.65 37.45
N ALA A 598 -30.34 -15.73 37.59
CA ALA A 598 -31.52 -15.79 38.44
C ALA A 598 -31.20 -15.48 39.92
N ALA A 599 -30.10 -16.02 40.46
CA ALA A 599 -29.65 -15.73 41.82
C ALA A 599 -29.25 -14.26 42.02
N ALA A 600 -28.64 -13.63 41.00
CA ALA A 600 -28.31 -12.21 41.04
C ALA A 600 -29.57 -11.31 41.04
N PHE A 601 -30.68 -11.77 40.47
CA PHE A 601 -31.98 -11.07 40.54
C PHE A 601 -32.73 -11.34 41.85
N GLN A 602 -32.72 -12.58 42.38
CA GLN A 602 -33.39 -12.94 43.65
C GLN A 602 -32.91 -12.14 44.86
N ASP A 603 -31.62 -11.78 44.91
CA ASP A 603 -31.07 -10.96 46.01
C ASP A 603 -31.25 -9.44 45.79
N SER A 604 -31.72 -8.98 44.61
CA SER A 604 -31.55 -7.57 44.15
C SER A 604 -32.77 -6.86 43.51
N THR A 605 -33.93 -7.48 43.27
CA THR A 605 -35.05 -6.77 42.59
C THR A 605 -36.09 -6.14 43.55
N PRO A 606 -36.51 -4.87 43.35
CA PRO A 606 -37.61 -4.25 44.10
C PRO A 606 -38.98 -4.62 43.53
N THR A 607 -39.99 -4.52 44.39
CA THR A 607 -41.42 -4.81 44.18
C THR A 607 -42.18 -3.90 43.19
N ASP A 608 -41.51 -3.04 42.40
CA ASP A 608 -42.19 -2.09 41.48
C ASP A 608 -41.60 -2.13 40.05
N PRO A 609 -42.37 -2.58 39.04
CA PRO A 609 -41.92 -2.72 37.65
C PRO A 609 -41.82 -1.39 36.87
N THR A 610 -42.14 -0.23 37.47
CA THR A 610 -42.10 1.08 36.80
C THR A 610 -40.79 1.87 37.01
N MET A 611 -39.88 1.39 37.85
CA MET A 611 -38.60 2.07 38.14
C MET A 611 -37.46 1.54 37.28
N GLY A 612 -36.77 2.43 36.56
CA GLY A 612 -35.55 2.09 35.82
C GLY A 612 -34.40 1.66 36.74
N ILE A 613 -33.57 0.70 36.29
CA ILE A 613 -32.44 0.11 37.03
C ILE A 613 -31.52 1.17 37.66
N LYS A 614 -31.34 2.34 37.01
CA LYS A 614 -30.52 3.45 37.52
C LYS A 614 -31.02 4.03 38.85
N ALA A 615 -32.33 4.26 38.99
CA ALA A 615 -32.89 4.85 40.21
C ALA A 615 -32.71 3.93 41.43
N THR A 616 -32.62 2.62 41.19
CA THR A 616 -32.40 1.61 42.22
C THR A 616 -30.93 1.52 42.64
N ILE A 617 -30.00 1.66 41.67
CA ILE A 617 -28.56 1.76 41.97
C ILE A 617 -28.26 3.04 42.77
N ASP A 618 -28.93 4.15 42.44
CA ASP A 618 -28.77 5.43 43.13
C ASP A 618 -29.28 5.36 44.59
N ASP A 619 -30.38 4.66 44.87
CA ASP A 619 -30.91 4.50 46.24
C ASP A 619 -30.03 3.57 47.11
N TRP A 620 -29.42 2.55 46.50
CA TRP A 620 -28.60 1.57 47.23
C TRP A 620 -27.15 2.04 47.50
N TYR A 621 -26.58 2.83 46.59
CA TYR A 621 -25.21 3.37 46.73
C TYR A 621 -25.17 4.84 47.18
N GLY A 622 -26.32 5.49 47.40
CA GLY A 622 -26.39 6.87 47.88
C GLY A 622 -26.10 7.93 46.82
N GLY A 623 -26.47 7.65 45.56
CA GLY A 623 -26.27 8.52 44.39
C GLY A 623 -24.81 8.60 43.94
N VAL A 624 -24.55 8.28 42.67
CA VAL A 624 -23.29 8.65 41.99
C VAL A 624 -23.53 9.88 41.13
#